data_AF-A0A1C5F258-F1
#
_entry.id   AF-A0A1C5F258-F1
#
_cell.length_a   1.000
_cell.length_b   1.000
_cell.length_c   1.000
_cell.angle_alpha   90.00
_cell.angle_beta   90.00
_cell.angle_gamma   90.00
#
_symmetry.space_group_name_H-M   'P 1'
#
loop_
_entity.id
_entity.type
_entity.pdbx_description
1 polymer ?
#
loop_
_entity_poly.entity_id
_entity_poly.type
_entity_poly.pdbx_seq_one_letter_code
_entity_poly.pdbx_strand_id
1 'polypeptide(L)'
;MAHTAMSGSGTTAGDDPLQTAVWRLRSRGCWTDAAALLAPHTATPAPALQRASLLVERCLFTGTGWPEAEDALRSAEATAREDHERGAAACERGHLAYASTVLGVRDRADEARAALGRAAALLDPTAPGRALLDFRRGLIAEHLSDSPQSARAAYRRAHAAATAHGETLLLSFTWRHLAGLALREGELAEARHGFSESLRIREELGYLVGTAPALAALADAEPEPEATRLREEAGRLFRLLGGVPTWLADQLAPRAPVVPVVGPRAADV
;
A
#
# COMPACT_ATOMS: atom_id res chain seq x y z
N MET A 1 28.01 -32.13 -25.01
CA MET A 1 27.68 -31.52 -23.70
C MET A 1 27.15 -30.12 -23.97
N ALA A 2 25.85 -29.99 -24.15
CA ALA A 2 25.16 -28.70 -24.23
C ALA A 2 23.89 -28.85 -23.38
N HIS A 3 23.94 -28.30 -22.16
CA HIS A 3 22.77 -28.21 -21.29
C HIS A 3 22.04 -26.92 -21.63
N THR A 4 20.94 -27.06 -22.38
CA THR A 4 19.88 -26.06 -22.47
C THR A 4 19.27 -25.89 -21.09
N ALA A 5 19.41 -24.70 -20.50
CA ALA A 5 18.77 -24.35 -19.23
C ALA A 5 17.27 -24.12 -19.47
N MET A 6 16.44 -24.94 -18.84
CA MET A 6 14.99 -24.79 -18.76
C MET A 6 14.56 -24.46 -17.32
N SER A 7 13.54 -23.61 -17.23
CA SER A 7 12.44 -23.59 -16.25
C SER A 7 12.63 -22.97 -14.85
N GLY A 8 11.63 -22.17 -14.45
CA GLY A 8 11.43 -21.80 -13.05
C GLY A 8 10.45 -20.67 -12.70
N SER A 9 9.46 -20.29 -13.51
CA SER A 9 8.33 -19.46 -13.03
C SER A 9 7.00 -20.06 -13.47
N GLY A 10 6.66 -21.18 -12.82
CA GLY A 10 5.43 -21.91 -13.08
C GLY A 10 4.21 -21.07 -12.71
N THR A 11 3.38 -20.75 -13.70
CA THR A 11 1.94 -20.71 -13.49
C THR A 11 1.54 -22.12 -13.07
N THR A 12 1.06 -22.30 -11.84
CA THR A 12 0.52 -23.61 -11.44
C THR A 12 -0.78 -23.85 -12.20
N ALA A 13 -1.11 -25.11 -12.50
CA ALA A 13 -2.29 -25.50 -13.28
C ALA A 13 -3.65 -25.20 -12.58
N GLY A 14 -3.64 -24.43 -11.48
CA GLY A 14 -4.80 -24.06 -10.67
C GLY A 14 -5.05 -22.55 -10.54
N ASP A 15 -4.22 -21.69 -11.12
CA ASP A 15 -4.42 -20.24 -11.04
C ASP A 15 -5.46 -19.78 -12.07
N ASP A 16 -6.54 -19.14 -11.62
CA ASP A 16 -7.55 -18.52 -12.49
C ASP A 16 -6.87 -17.54 -13.46
N PRO A 17 -6.95 -17.75 -14.80
CA PRO A 17 -6.34 -16.88 -15.78
C PRO A 17 -6.76 -15.41 -15.65
N LEU A 18 -8.01 -15.15 -15.26
CA LEU A 18 -8.52 -13.81 -15.03
C LEU A 18 -7.77 -13.16 -13.86
N GLN A 19 -7.66 -13.86 -12.72
CA GLN A 19 -6.97 -13.36 -11.54
C GLN A 19 -5.47 -13.15 -11.80
N THR A 20 -4.85 -14.03 -12.59
CA THR A 20 -3.46 -13.88 -13.03
C THR A 20 -3.27 -12.60 -13.86
N ALA A 21 -4.17 -12.33 -14.80
CA ALA A 21 -4.12 -11.12 -15.62
C ALA A 21 -4.36 -9.85 -14.79
N VAL A 22 -5.37 -9.86 -13.91
CA VAL A 22 -5.65 -8.77 -12.97
C VAL A 22 -4.43 -8.48 -12.10
N TRP A 23 -3.78 -9.50 -11.55
CA TRP A 23 -2.57 -9.35 -10.75
C TRP A 23 -1.43 -8.69 -11.54
N ARG A 24 -1.12 -9.19 -12.73
CA ARG A 24 -0.02 -8.67 -13.57
C ARG A 24 -0.22 -7.20 -13.93
N LEU A 25 -1.45 -6.79 -14.20
CA LEU A 25 -1.80 -5.40 -14.51
C LEU A 25 -1.73 -4.53 -13.25
N ARG A 26 -2.37 -4.95 -12.16
CA ARG A 26 -2.34 -4.25 -10.86
C ARG A 26 -0.91 -4.01 -10.39
N SER A 27 -0.05 -5.04 -10.48
CA SER A 27 1.33 -4.98 -9.98
C SER A 27 2.21 -3.95 -10.69
N ARG A 28 1.80 -3.51 -11.88
CA ARG A 28 2.47 -2.51 -12.73
C ARG A 28 1.77 -1.14 -12.73
N GLY A 29 0.71 -0.97 -11.94
CA GLY A 29 -0.08 0.26 -11.94
C GLY A 29 -1.07 0.39 -13.10
N CYS A 30 -1.36 -0.69 -13.82
CA CYS A 30 -2.38 -0.71 -14.89
C CYS A 30 -3.78 -0.98 -14.31
N TRP A 31 -4.19 -0.20 -13.30
CA TRP A 31 -5.45 -0.44 -12.57
C TRP A 31 -6.69 -0.31 -13.44
N THR A 32 -6.71 0.63 -14.38
CA THR A 32 -7.85 0.82 -15.29
C THR A 32 -8.09 -0.42 -16.13
N ASP A 33 -7.03 -1.00 -16.69
CA ASP A 33 -7.11 -2.21 -17.50
C ASP A 33 -7.48 -3.43 -16.64
N ALA A 34 -6.90 -3.54 -15.44
CA ALA A 34 -7.25 -4.59 -14.49
C ALA A 34 -8.74 -4.53 -14.09
N ALA A 35 -9.25 -3.31 -13.82
CA ALA A 35 -10.65 -3.08 -13.49
C ALA A 35 -11.59 -3.34 -14.68
N ALA A 36 -11.13 -3.13 -15.91
CA ALA A 36 -11.89 -3.43 -17.13
C ALA A 36 -12.10 -4.93 -17.31
N LEU A 37 -11.11 -5.77 -16.99
CA LEU A 37 -11.25 -7.23 -17.01
C LEU A 37 -12.36 -7.75 -16.07
N LEU A 38 -12.60 -7.05 -14.96
CA LEU A 38 -13.62 -7.41 -13.99
C LEU A 38 -15.01 -6.85 -14.32
N ALA A 39 -15.11 -5.84 -15.19
CA ALA A 39 -16.37 -5.15 -15.49
C ALA A 39 -17.52 -6.10 -15.90
N PRO A 40 -17.32 -7.13 -16.74
CA PRO A 40 -18.38 -8.08 -17.11
C PRO A 40 -18.90 -8.94 -15.95
N HIS A 41 -18.16 -9.03 -14.85
CA HIS A 41 -18.43 -9.91 -13.72
C HIS A 41 -19.03 -9.17 -12.51
N THR A 42 -19.27 -7.87 -12.63
CA THR A 42 -19.70 -6.99 -11.52
C THR A 42 -21.15 -7.21 -11.05
N ALA A 43 -21.89 -8.14 -11.66
CA ALA A 43 -23.19 -8.58 -11.14
C ALA A 43 -23.06 -9.39 -9.84
N THR A 44 -21.87 -9.95 -9.55
CA THR A 44 -21.59 -10.67 -8.31
C THR A 44 -20.75 -9.81 -7.34
N PRO A 45 -20.93 -9.97 -6.02
CA PRO A 45 -20.32 -9.06 -5.03
C PRO A 45 -18.79 -9.06 -5.03
N ALA A 46 -18.15 -10.25 -5.13
CA ALA A 46 -16.70 -10.35 -5.05
C ALA A 46 -15.95 -9.65 -6.22
N PRO A 47 -16.27 -9.89 -7.51
CA PRO A 47 -15.68 -9.14 -8.62
C PRO A 47 -16.04 -7.65 -8.60
N ALA A 48 -17.25 -7.27 -8.17
CA ALA A 48 -17.64 -5.87 -8.01
C ALA A 48 -16.75 -5.15 -6.99
N LEU A 49 -16.53 -5.77 -5.83
CA LEU A 49 -15.64 -5.25 -4.80
C LEU A 49 -14.19 -5.21 -5.28
N GLN A 50 -13.69 -6.27 -5.90
CA GLN A 50 -12.31 -6.30 -6.42
C GLN A 50 -12.07 -5.19 -7.44
N ARG A 51 -13.04 -4.94 -8.33
CA ARG A 51 -13.00 -3.81 -9.27
C ARG A 51 -12.94 -2.47 -8.55
N ALA A 52 -13.77 -2.28 -7.52
CA ALA A 52 -13.74 -1.06 -6.71
C ALA A 52 -12.38 -0.87 -6.04
N SER A 53 -11.83 -1.90 -5.38
CA SER A 53 -10.52 -1.84 -4.71
C SER A 53 -9.38 -1.46 -5.65
N LEU A 54 -9.37 -1.94 -6.89
CA LEU A 54 -8.38 -1.54 -7.90
C LEU A 54 -8.47 -0.05 -8.24
N LEU A 55 -9.69 0.49 -8.37
CA LEU A 55 -9.91 1.90 -8.67
C LEU A 55 -9.63 2.80 -7.46
N VAL A 56 -9.87 2.34 -6.24
CA VAL A 56 -9.45 3.02 -5.01
C VAL A 56 -7.92 3.05 -4.89
N GLU A 57 -7.24 1.93 -5.18
CA GLU A 57 -5.78 1.88 -5.20
C GLU A 57 -5.20 2.83 -6.27
N ARG A 58 -5.82 2.90 -7.46
CA ARG A 58 -5.47 3.91 -8.47
C ARG A 58 -5.56 5.34 -7.92
N CYS A 59 -6.63 5.66 -7.19
CA CYS A 59 -6.78 6.98 -6.58
C CYS A 59 -5.63 7.27 -5.60
N LEU A 60 -5.27 6.30 -4.76
CA LEU A 60 -4.18 6.44 -3.79
C LEU A 60 -2.81 6.65 -4.45
N PHE A 61 -2.55 5.98 -5.57
CA PHE A 61 -1.24 6.04 -6.24
C PHE A 61 -1.13 7.21 -7.21
N THR A 62 -2.23 7.67 -7.81
CA THR A 62 -2.19 8.69 -8.87
C THR A 62 -2.79 10.03 -8.44
N GLY A 63 -3.60 10.06 -7.39
CA GLY A 63 -4.41 11.23 -7.01
C GLY A 63 -5.57 11.52 -7.97
N THR A 64 -5.89 10.62 -8.91
CA THR A 64 -6.89 10.81 -9.96
C THR A 64 -7.90 9.67 -10.02
N GLY A 65 -9.02 9.89 -10.73
CA GLY A 65 -9.99 8.84 -11.03
C GLY A 65 -11.01 8.55 -9.92
N TRP A 66 -11.27 9.56 -9.08
CA TRP A 66 -12.20 9.49 -7.94
C TRP A 66 -13.66 9.22 -8.32
N PRO A 67 -14.24 9.84 -9.37
CA PRO A 67 -15.62 9.56 -9.75
C PRO A 67 -15.84 8.08 -10.11
N GLU A 68 -14.94 7.49 -10.89
CA GLU A 68 -15.06 6.08 -11.29
C GLU A 68 -14.89 5.12 -10.11
N ALA A 69 -14.02 5.46 -9.14
CA ALA A 69 -13.86 4.68 -7.93
C ALA A 69 -15.12 4.75 -7.04
N GLU A 70 -15.71 5.94 -6.89
CA GLU A 70 -16.95 6.13 -6.12
C GLU A 70 -18.12 5.38 -6.80
N ASP A 71 -18.24 5.45 -8.12
CA ASP A 71 -19.24 4.69 -8.88
C ASP A 71 -19.09 3.18 -8.72
N ALA A 72 -17.87 2.67 -8.90
CA ALA A 72 -17.58 1.25 -8.74
C ALA A 72 -17.90 0.76 -7.32
N LEU A 73 -17.56 1.55 -6.32
CA LEU A 73 -17.82 1.22 -4.93
C LEU A 73 -19.31 1.24 -4.60
N ARG A 74 -20.07 2.21 -5.13
CA ARG A 74 -21.54 2.22 -5.00
C ARG A 74 -22.16 0.96 -5.61
N SER A 75 -21.67 0.51 -6.78
CA SER A 75 -22.12 -0.75 -7.37
C SER A 75 -21.79 -1.95 -6.48
N ALA A 76 -20.57 -2.02 -5.94
CA ALA A 76 -20.18 -3.11 -5.04
C ALA A 76 -21.06 -3.18 -3.78
N GLU A 77 -21.32 -2.02 -3.17
CA GLU A 77 -22.22 -1.92 -2.01
C GLU A 77 -23.66 -2.34 -2.35
N ALA A 78 -24.16 -1.99 -3.54
CA ALA A 78 -25.51 -2.38 -3.98
C ALA A 78 -25.63 -3.90 -4.25
N THR A 79 -24.53 -4.55 -4.62
CA THR A 79 -24.51 -6.01 -4.84
C THR A 79 -24.40 -6.82 -3.55
N ALA A 80 -23.77 -6.25 -2.51
CA ALA A 80 -23.51 -6.94 -1.24
C ALA A 80 -24.82 -7.24 -0.48
N ARG A 81 -25.07 -8.52 -0.16
CA ARG A 81 -26.27 -8.97 0.54
C ARG A 81 -25.95 -9.54 1.92
N GLU A 82 -24.84 -10.26 2.03
CA GLU A 82 -24.41 -10.88 3.29
C GLU A 82 -23.55 -9.92 4.11
N ASP A 83 -23.51 -10.11 5.44
CA ASP A 83 -22.77 -9.21 6.33
C ASP A 83 -21.27 -9.19 6.03
N HIS A 84 -20.69 -10.32 5.62
CA HIS A 84 -19.28 -10.38 5.24
C HIS A 84 -18.99 -9.53 3.98
N GLU A 85 -19.89 -9.53 3.01
CA GLU A 85 -19.79 -8.73 1.78
C GLU A 85 -19.98 -7.23 2.08
N ARG A 86 -21.00 -6.90 2.89
CA ARG A 86 -21.29 -5.53 3.32
C ARG A 86 -20.16 -4.96 4.16
N GLY A 87 -19.56 -5.78 5.02
CA GLY A 87 -18.40 -5.45 5.81
C GLY A 87 -17.16 -5.19 4.95
N ALA A 88 -16.92 -6.01 3.93
CA ALA A 88 -15.83 -5.81 2.98
C ALA A 88 -16.01 -4.53 2.13
N ALA A 89 -17.22 -4.27 1.63
CA ALA A 89 -17.54 -3.03 0.92
C ALA A 89 -17.40 -1.78 1.82
N ALA A 90 -17.86 -1.85 3.07
CA ALA A 90 -17.66 -0.78 4.06
C ALA A 90 -16.16 -0.56 4.38
N CYS A 91 -15.37 -1.63 4.40
CA CYS A 91 -13.92 -1.55 4.56
C CYS A 91 -13.27 -0.79 3.39
N GLU A 92 -13.70 -1.04 2.15
CA GLU A 92 -13.22 -0.32 0.97
C GLU A 92 -13.68 1.14 0.94
N ARG A 93 -14.91 1.42 1.38
CA ARG A 93 -15.42 2.79 1.59
C ARG A 93 -14.54 3.59 2.54
N GLY A 94 -14.15 2.97 3.66
CA GLY A 94 -13.24 3.60 4.62
C GLY A 94 -11.89 3.93 3.99
N HIS A 95 -11.39 3.05 3.11
CA HIS A 95 -10.11 3.25 2.43
C HIS A 95 -10.16 4.35 1.36
N LEU A 96 -11.24 4.45 0.59
CA LEU A 96 -11.44 5.55 -0.37
C LEU A 96 -11.52 6.92 0.34
N ALA A 97 -12.28 6.99 1.43
CA ALA A 97 -12.39 8.20 2.25
C ALA A 97 -11.04 8.58 2.89
N TYR A 98 -10.28 7.59 3.39
CA TYR A 98 -8.92 7.78 3.85
C TYR A 98 -8.03 8.38 2.75
N ALA A 99 -7.99 7.76 1.57
CA ALA A 99 -7.15 8.20 0.45
C ALA A 99 -7.48 9.64 0.03
N SER A 100 -8.77 9.97 -0.07
CA SER A 100 -9.24 11.34 -0.39
C SER A 100 -8.76 12.36 0.64
N THR A 101 -8.74 11.99 1.91
CA THR A 101 -8.35 12.87 3.02
C THR A 101 -6.84 13.11 3.00
N VAL A 102 -6.04 12.05 2.98
CA VAL A 102 -4.57 12.17 3.05
C VAL A 102 -3.95 12.80 1.82
N LEU A 103 -4.61 12.70 0.65
CA LEU A 103 -4.18 13.35 -0.58
C LEU A 103 -4.76 14.76 -0.75
N GLY A 104 -5.48 15.30 0.25
CA GLY A 104 -5.99 16.67 0.24
C GLY A 104 -7.09 16.93 -0.80
N VAL A 105 -7.75 15.89 -1.32
CA VAL A 105 -8.82 16.03 -2.31
C VAL A 105 -10.10 16.53 -1.66
N ARG A 106 -10.52 15.87 -0.57
CA ARG A 106 -11.61 16.27 0.33
C ARG A 106 -11.37 15.65 1.69
N ASP A 107 -11.58 16.42 2.75
CA ASP A 107 -11.59 15.87 4.11
C ASP A 107 -12.81 14.96 4.30
N ARG A 108 -12.54 13.67 4.44
CA ARG A 108 -13.52 12.59 4.67
C ARG A 108 -13.09 11.75 5.87
N ALA A 109 -12.38 12.33 6.84
CA ALA A 109 -11.84 11.59 7.98
C ALA A 109 -12.93 10.90 8.82
N ASP A 110 -14.07 11.58 9.04
CA ASP A 110 -15.20 11.02 9.78
C ASP A 110 -15.91 9.92 9.01
N GLU A 111 -16.05 10.06 7.68
CA GLU A 111 -16.57 9.00 6.83
C GLU A 111 -15.66 7.77 6.87
N ALA A 112 -14.34 7.97 6.82
CA ALA A 112 -13.38 6.88 6.90
C ALA A 112 -13.52 6.11 8.23
N ARG A 113 -13.57 6.83 9.36
CA ARG A 113 -13.78 6.25 10.69
C ARG A 113 -15.11 5.51 10.79
N ALA A 114 -16.20 6.13 10.35
CA ALA A 114 -17.53 5.54 10.40
C ALA A 114 -17.64 4.27 9.54
N ALA A 115 -17.07 4.29 8.33
CA ALA A 115 -17.10 3.15 7.41
C ALA A 115 -16.27 1.96 7.93
N LEU A 116 -15.06 2.20 8.46
CA LEU A 116 -14.26 1.13 9.07
C LEU A 116 -14.88 0.63 10.39
N GLY A 117 -15.59 1.48 11.13
CA GLY A 117 -16.40 1.07 12.29
C GLY A 117 -17.55 0.13 11.89
N ARG A 118 -18.27 0.45 10.80
CA ARG A 118 -19.29 -0.44 10.23
C ARG A 118 -18.69 -1.76 9.75
N ALA A 119 -17.55 -1.72 9.06
CA ALA A 119 -16.85 -2.94 8.64
C ALA A 119 -16.49 -3.84 9.83
N ALA A 120 -16.02 -3.26 10.94
CA ALA A 120 -15.68 -4.00 12.16
C ALA A 120 -16.89 -4.66 12.84
N ALA A 121 -18.07 -4.05 12.73
CA ALA A 121 -19.32 -4.59 13.27
C ALA A 121 -19.89 -5.73 12.42
N LEU A 122 -19.61 -5.75 11.11
CA LEU A 122 -20.16 -6.71 10.16
C LEU A 122 -19.22 -7.91 9.91
N LEU A 123 -17.91 -7.71 9.96
CA LEU A 123 -16.93 -8.77 9.72
C LEU A 123 -16.70 -9.61 10.97
N ASP A 124 -16.87 -10.93 10.83
CA ASP A 124 -16.49 -11.90 11.85
C ASP A 124 -15.02 -11.68 12.29
N PRO A 125 -14.68 -11.81 13.59
CA PRO A 125 -13.31 -11.64 14.06
C PRO A 125 -12.27 -12.56 13.42
N THR A 126 -12.70 -13.69 12.86
CA THR A 126 -11.85 -14.69 12.19
C THR A 126 -11.99 -14.65 10.66
N ALA A 127 -12.82 -13.76 10.12
CA ALA A 127 -12.98 -13.63 8.67
C ALA A 127 -11.67 -13.18 8.00
N PRO A 128 -11.33 -13.68 6.80
CA PRO A 128 -10.13 -13.26 6.07
C PRO A 128 -10.01 -11.73 5.92
N GLY A 129 -11.12 -11.03 5.66
CA GLY A 129 -11.15 -9.57 5.54
C GLY A 129 -10.76 -8.78 6.80
N ARG A 130 -10.60 -9.44 7.95
CA ARG A 130 -10.25 -8.80 9.22
C ARG A 130 -8.82 -8.25 9.24
N ALA A 131 -7.87 -8.94 8.61
CA ALA A 131 -6.48 -8.50 8.55
C ALA A 131 -6.37 -7.16 7.81
N LEU A 132 -6.99 -7.05 6.64
CA LEU A 132 -7.03 -5.82 5.85
C LEU A 132 -7.77 -4.67 6.58
N LEU A 133 -8.86 -4.98 7.30
CA LEU A 133 -9.55 -4.00 8.11
C LEU A 133 -8.65 -3.44 9.22
N ASP A 134 -7.96 -4.29 9.98
CA ASP A 134 -7.05 -3.83 11.03
C ASP A 134 -5.90 -2.99 10.44
N PHE A 135 -5.37 -3.37 9.28
CA PHE A 135 -4.37 -2.57 8.57
C PHE A 135 -4.90 -1.17 8.23
N ARG A 136 -6.09 -1.07 7.64
CA ARG A 136 -6.72 0.22 7.28
C ARG A 136 -7.04 1.08 8.49
N ARG A 137 -7.43 0.46 9.62
CA ARG A 137 -7.60 1.18 10.89
C ARG A 137 -6.27 1.71 11.44
N GLY A 138 -5.18 0.96 11.22
CA GLY A 138 -3.83 1.43 11.49
C GLY A 138 -3.46 2.67 10.69
N LEU A 139 -3.78 2.71 9.39
CA LEU A 139 -3.56 3.88 8.52
C LEU A 139 -4.28 5.12 9.03
N ILE A 140 -5.53 4.98 9.50
CA ILE A 140 -6.30 6.08 10.11
C ILE A 140 -5.62 6.55 11.40
N ALA A 141 -5.28 5.62 12.28
CA ALA A 141 -4.65 5.94 13.56
C ALA A 141 -3.30 6.66 13.38
N GLU A 142 -2.52 6.24 12.38
CA GLU A 142 -1.23 6.83 12.04
C GLU A 142 -1.37 8.23 11.44
N HIS A 143 -2.19 8.39 10.39
CA HIS A 143 -2.14 9.60 9.56
C HIS A 143 -3.24 10.62 9.85
N LEU A 144 -4.36 10.22 10.48
CA LEU A 144 -5.52 11.09 10.71
C LEU A 144 -5.83 11.32 12.20
N SER A 145 -5.30 10.49 13.09
CA SER A 145 -5.55 10.58 14.54
C SER A 145 -4.32 10.87 15.38
N ASP A 146 -3.13 10.93 14.75
CA ASP A 146 -1.83 11.12 15.42
C ASP A 146 -1.64 10.22 16.65
N SER A 147 -2.00 8.93 16.50
CA SER A 147 -1.97 7.95 17.58
C SER A 147 -1.05 6.77 17.22
N PRO A 148 0.27 6.93 17.36
CA PRO A 148 1.25 5.92 16.94
C PRO A 148 1.11 4.60 17.71
N GLN A 149 0.68 4.64 18.98
CA GLN A 149 0.45 3.42 19.78
C GLN A 149 -0.75 2.63 19.23
N SER A 150 -1.85 3.32 18.89
CA SER A 150 -3.02 2.69 18.27
C SER A 150 -2.70 2.14 16.89
N ALA A 151 -1.93 2.88 16.09
CA ALA A 151 -1.44 2.43 14.80
C ALA A 151 -0.60 1.15 14.92
N ARG A 152 0.40 1.15 15.82
CA ARG A 152 1.24 -0.03 16.09
C ARG A 152 0.42 -1.24 16.49
N ALA A 153 -0.54 -1.08 17.40
CA ALA A 153 -1.40 -2.18 17.84
C ALA A 153 -2.25 -2.75 16.68
N ALA A 154 -2.80 -1.87 15.83
CA ALA A 154 -3.57 -2.28 14.66
C ALA A 154 -2.70 -2.99 13.61
N TYR A 155 -1.53 -2.45 13.28
CA TYR A 155 -0.60 -3.08 12.35
C TYR A 155 -0.08 -4.42 12.85
N ARG A 156 0.18 -4.60 14.15
CA ARG A 156 0.58 -5.90 14.72
C ARG A 156 -0.52 -6.96 14.59
N ARG A 157 -1.79 -6.59 14.81
CA ARG A 157 -2.92 -7.52 14.58
C ARG A 157 -3.04 -7.90 13.11
N ALA A 158 -2.97 -6.91 12.21
CA ALA A 158 -2.98 -7.15 10.77
C ALA A 158 -1.80 -8.04 10.32
N HIS A 159 -0.61 -7.81 10.86
CA HIS A 159 0.60 -8.57 10.57
C HIS A 159 0.45 -10.04 10.99
N ALA A 160 0.00 -10.29 12.23
CA ALA A 160 -0.21 -11.64 12.74
C ALA A 160 -1.25 -12.40 11.91
N ALA A 161 -2.37 -11.75 11.56
CA ALA A 161 -3.41 -12.34 10.74
C ALA A 161 -2.93 -12.59 9.28
N ALA A 162 -2.23 -11.63 8.67
CA ALA A 162 -1.68 -11.79 7.32
C ALA A 162 -0.69 -12.96 7.25
N THR A 163 0.16 -13.13 8.28
CA THR A 163 1.07 -14.28 8.40
C THR A 163 0.29 -15.59 8.55
N ALA A 164 -0.73 -15.64 9.42
CA ALA A 164 -1.52 -16.85 9.66
C ALA A 164 -2.33 -17.30 8.42
N HIS A 165 -2.77 -16.36 7.59
CA HIS A 165 -3.60 -16.62 6.41
C HIS A 165 -2.83 -16.61 5.08
N GLY A 166 -1.53 -16.36 5.11
CA GLY A 166 -0.71 -16.31 3.89
C GLY A 166 -1.00 -15.11 2.99
N GLU A 167 -1.47 -13.99 3.55
CA GLU A 167 -1.72 -12.76 2.79
C GLU A 167 -0.42 -11.98 2.54
N THR A 168 0.44 -12.53 1.68
CA THR A 168 1.82 -12.07 1.48
C THR A 168 1.93 -10.60 1.07
N LEU A 169 1.03 -10.10 0.21
CA LEU A 169 1.06 -8.67 -0.14
C LEU A 169 0.70 -7.78 1.06
N LEU A 170 -0.31 -8.15 1.85
CA LEU A 170 -0.69 -7.41 3.06
C LEU A 170 0.45 -7.43 4.08
N LEU A 171 1.13 -8.58 4.23
CA LEU A 171 2.30 -8.72 5.06
C LEU A 171 3.38 -7.69 4.69
N SER A 172 3.65 -7.49 3.39
CA SER A 172 4.60 -6.46 2.92
C SER A 172 4.21 -5.04 3.36
N PHE A 173 2.91 -4.71 3.40
CA PHE A 173 2.44 -3.40 3.86
C PHE A 173 2.62 -3.25 5.37
N THR A 174 2.25 -4.26 6.15
CA THR A 174 2.40 -4.22 7.61
C THR A 174 3.87 -4.09 8.04
N TRP A 175 4.78 -4.80 7.39
CA TRP A 175 6.23 -4.64 7.59
C TRP A 175 6.69 -3.19 7.39
N ARG A 176 6.30 -2.57 6.26
CA ARG A 176 6.66 -1.18 5.94
C ARG A 176 6.16 -0.21 7.02
N HIS A 177 4.91 -0.35 7.44
CA HIS A 177 4.31 0.59 8.38
C HIS A 177 4.84 0.40 9.82
N LEU A 178 5.10 -0.83 10.25
CA LEU A 178 5.78 -1.10 11.52
C LEU A 178 7.22 -0.55 11.52
N ALA A 179 7.96 -0.75 10.43
CA ALA A 179 9.29 -0.18 10.26
C ALA A 179 9.28 1.36 10.26
N GLY A 180 8.28 1.99 9.64
CA GLY A 180 8.11 3.45 9.67
C GLY A 180 7.87 3.99 11.09
N LEU A 181 7.10 3.27 11.91
CA LEU A 181 6.93 3.59 13.33
C LEU A 181 8.23 3.42 14.12
N ALA A 182 8.97 2.33 13.90
CA ALA A 182 10.28 2.10 14.52
C ALA A 182 11.30 3.19 14.15
N LEU A 183 11.34 3.59 12.88
CA LEU A 183 12.23 4.66 12.40
C LEU A 183 11.96 5.98 13.11
N ARG A 184 10.68 6.35 13.29
CA ARG A 184 10.30 7.58 14.01
C ARG A 184 10.68 7.55 15.49
N GLU A 185 10.81 6.37 16.08
CA GLU A 185 11.27 6.18 17.47
C GLU A 185 12.80 6.07 17.58
N GLY A 186 13.53 6.11 16.47
CA GLY A 186 14.99 5.99 16.45
C GLY A 186 15.49 4.54 16.49
N GLU A 187 14.59 3.55 16.41
CA GLU A 187 14.91 2.12 16.42
C GLU A 187 15.40 1.66 15.05
N LEU A 188 16.58 2.14 14.65
CA LEU A 188 17.13 1.97 13.29
C LEU A 188 17.29 0.52 12.86
N ALA A 189 17.68 -0.39 13.77
CA ALA A 189 17.85 -1.80 13.44
C ALA A 189 16.51 -2.48 13.10
N GLU A 190 15.46 -2.21 13.88
CA GLU A 190 14.10 -2.72 13.63
C GLU A 190 13.52 -2.11 12.34
N ALA A 191 13.73 -0.82 12.13
CA ALA A 191 13.33 -0.13 10.90
C ALA A 191 13.97 -0.76 9.65
N ARG A 192 15.30 -0.95 9.64
CA ARG A 192 16.00 -1.59 8.50
C ARG A 192 15.51 -2.99 8.24
N HIS A 193 15.33 -3.80 9.29
CA HIS A 193 14.83 -5.16 9.12
C HIS A 193 13.44 -5.17 8.49
N GLY A 194 12.49 -4.39 9.02
CA GLY A 194 11.13 -4.37 8.50
C GLY A 194 11.02 -3.77 7.09
N PHE A 195 11.79 -2.73 6.76
CA PHE A 195 11.84 -2.22 5.39
C PHE A 195 12.46 -3.23 4.41
N SER A 196 13.51 -3.96 4.83
CA SER A 196 14.13 -5.02 4.01
C SER A 196 13.15 -6.16 3.73
N GLU A 197 12.40 -6.62 4.74
CA GLU A 197 11.38 -7.65 4.56
C GLU A 197 10.23 -7.18 3.66
N SER A 198 9.81 -5.91 3.80
CA SER A 198 8.82 -5.32 2.90
C SER A 198 9.28 -5.31 1.45
N LEU A 199 10.53 -4.91 1.20
CA LEU A 199 11.14 -4.87 -0.13
C LEU A 199 11.24 -6.28 -0.72
N ARG A 200 11.85 -7.22 0.01
CA ARG A 200 12.03 -8.63 -0.40
C ARG A 200 10.71 -9.25 -0.86
N ILE A 201 9.65 -9.12 -0.05
CA ILE A 201 8.33 -9.66 -0.39
C ILE A 201 7.78 -9.04 -1.68
N ARG A 202 7.93 -7.74 -1.88
CA ARG A 202 7.40 -7.06 -3.07
C ARG A 202 8.15 -7.46 -4.33
N GLU A 203 9.45 -7.70 -4.24
CA GLU A 203 10.27 -8.22 -5.33
C GLU A 203 9.86 -9.64 -5.69
N GLU A 204 9.72 -10.53 -4.70
CA GLU A 204 9.28 -11.92 -4.89
C GLU A 204 7.89 -12.00 -5.53
N LEU A 205 6.97 -11.11 -5.14
CA LEU A 205 5.62 -11.03 -5.71
C LEU A 205 5.58 -10.36 -7.10
N GLY A 206 6.65 -9.68 -7.52
CA GLY A 206 6.63 -8.83 -8.72
C GLY A 206 5.69 -7.63 -8.59
N TYR A 207 5.52 -7.09 -7.38
CA TYR A 207 4.70 -5.91 -7.08
C TYR A 207 5.45 -4.60 -7.37
N LEU A 208 5.78 -4.40 -8.65
CA LEU A 208 6.66 -3.33 -9.15
C LEU A 208 6.24 -1.93 -8.72
N VAL A 209 4.93 -1.62 -8.75
CA VAL A 209 4.42 -0.30 -8.36
C VAL A 209 4.65 -0.01 -6.87
N GLY A 210 4.83 -1.04 -6.04
CA GLY A 210 5.21 -0.92 -4.63
C GLY A 210 6.71 -1.02 -4.36
N THR A 211 7.54 -1.41 -5.32
CA THR A 211 8.99 -1.58 -5.14
C THR A 211 9.70 -0.23 -4.96
N ALA A 212 9.40 0.77 -5.79
CA ALA A 212 10.03 2.10 -5.67
C ALA A 212 9.77 2.77 -4.29
N PRO A 213 8.53 2.77 -3.75
CA PRO A 213 8.30 3.22 -2.38
C PRO A 213 8.98 2.39 -1.29
N ALA A 214 9.22 1.09 -1.51
CA ALA A 214 9.92 0.24 -0.54
C ALA A 214 11.42 0.56 -0.48
N LEU A 215 12.05 0.75 -1.65
CA LEU A 215 13.44 1.20 -1.76
C LEU A 215 13.65 2.56 -1.10
N ALA A 216 12.76 3.53 -1.38
CA ALA A 216 12.83 4.85 -0.77
C ALA A 216 12.70 4.78 0.76
N ALA A 217 11.81 3.93 1.28
CA ALA A 217 11.64 3.74 2.71
C ALA A 217 12.86 3.09 3.37
N LEU A 218 13.46 2.07 2.73
CA LEU A 218 14.70 1.46 3.22
C LEU A 218 15.86 2.47 3.23
N ALA A 219 15.95 3.32 2.20
CA ALA A 219 16.96 4.38 2.13
C ALA A 219 16.91 5.37 3.30
N ASP A 220 15.74 5.58 3.90
CA ASP A 220 15.61 6.46 5.07
C ASP A 220 16.13 5.83 6.37
N ALA A 221 16.35 4.52 6.40
CA ALA A 221 16.95 3.81 7.52
C ALA A 221 18.44 3.47 7.32
N GLU A 222 18.97 3.62 6.10
CA GLU A 222 20.37 3.31 5.75
C GLU A 222 21.29 4.55 5.82
N PRO A 223 22.60 4.39 6.11
CA PRO A 223 23.58 5.47 6.03
C PRO A 223 24.03 5.68 4.58
N GLU A 224 24.74 6.79 4.35
CA GLU A 224 25.46 6.98 3.10
C GLU A 224 26.68 6.04 3.00
N PRO A 225 27.02 5.54 1.80
CA PRO A 225 26.46 5.88 0.48
C PRO A 225 25.24 5.03 0.06
N GLU A 226 24.80 4.08 0.89
CA GLU A 226 23.78 3.10 0.51
C GLU A 226 22.40 3.76 0.34
N ALA A 227 22.06 4.71 1.21
CA ALA A 227 20.83 5.47 1.09
C ALA A 227 20.71 6.20 -0.26
N THR A 228 21.79 6.82 -0.75
CA THR A 228 21.80 7.42 -2.09
C THR A 228 21.54 6.39 -3.19
N ARG A 229 22.20 5.23 -3.16
CA ARG A 229 22.01 4.17 -4.16
C ARG A 229 20.56 3.68 -4.22
N LEU A 230 19.95 3.44 -3.07
CA LEU A 230 18.56 3.01 -2.96
C LEU A 230 17.58 4.07 -3.51
N ARG A 231 17.81 5.37 -3.22
CA ARG A 231 17.00 6.45 -3.78
C ARG A 231 17.17 6.59 -5.29
N GLU A 232 18.38 6.43 -5.82
CA GLU A 232 18.63 6.43 -7.26
C GLU A 232 17.89 5.29 -7.97
N GLU A 233 17.89 4.09 -7.38
CA GLU A 233 17.14 2.95 -7.89
C GLU A 233 15.63 3.15 -7.84
N ALA A 234 15.12 3.63 -6.71
CA ALA A 234 13.72 4.02 -6.58
C ALA A 234 13.34 5.05 -7.65
N GLY A 235 14.21 6.03 -7.93
CA GLY A 235 14.03 7.03 -8.99
C GLY A 235 14.02 6.45 -10.40
N ARG A 236 14.84 5.42 -10.70
CA ARG A 236 14.80 4.73 -11.99
C ARG A 236 13.47 4.00 -12.18
N LEU A 237 13.01 3.26 -11.18
CA LEU A 237 11.73 2.54 -11.23
C LEU A 237 10.53 3.50 -11.28
N PHE A 238 10.56 4.59 -10.52
CA PHE A 238 9.53 5.62 -10.53
C PHE A 238 9.36 6.23 -11.93
N ARG A 239 10.47 6.56 -12.62
CA ARG A 239 10.43 7.05 -14.01
C ARG A 239 9.94 5.98 -14.99
N LEU A 240 10.36 4.72 -14.83
CA LEU A 240 9.89 3.61 -15.64
C LEU A 240 8.37 3.42 -15.56
N LEU A 241 7.78 3.67 -14.39
CA LEU A 241 6.34 3.60 -14.13
C LEU A 241 5.59 4.92 -14.43
N GLY A 242 6.22 5.87 -15.11
CA GLY A 242 5.57 7.12 -15.53
C GLY A 242 5.28 8.10 -14.40
N GLY A 243 6.06 8.07 -13.32
CA GLY A 243 5.89 8.99 -12.20
C GLY A 243 4.82 8.56 -11.19
N VAL A 244 4.60 7.25 -11.06
CA VAL A 244 3.65 6.65 -10.11
C VAL A 244 4.42 5.85 -9.05
N PRO A 245 4.07 5.95 -7.75
CA PRO A 245 3.03 6.81 -7.18
C PRO A 245 3.41 8.29 -7.11
N THR A 246 2.46 9.19 -7.37
CA THR A 246 2.70 10.64 -7.50
C THR A 246 3.31 11.29 -6.26
N TRP A 247 2.92 10.82 -5.07
CA TRP A 247 3.46 11.29 -3.79
C TRP A 247 4.92 10.87 -3.51
N LEU A 248 5.49 9.97 -4.30
CA LEU A 248 6.89 9.57 -4.15
C LEU A 248 7.86 10.63 -4.72
N ALA A 249 7.38 11.50 -5.61
CA ALA A 249 8.20 12.53 -6.25
C ALA A 249 8.94 13.40 -5.22
N ASP A 250 8.24 13.82 -4.17
CA ASP A 250 8.79 14.69 -3.12
C ASP A 250 9.87 13.99 -2.28
N GLN A 251 9.76 12.66 -2.10
CA GLN A 251 10.73 11.86 -1.34
C GLN A 251 12.01 11.57 -2.13
N LEU A 252 11.90 11.55 -3.46
CA LEU A 252 13.01 11.30 -4.37
C LEU A 252 13.70 12.59 -4.86
N ALA A 253 13.14 13.75 -4.54
CA ALA A 253 13.77 15.03 -4.84
C ALA A 253 15.15 15.10 -4.15
N PRO A 254 16.20 15.62 -4.84
CA PRO A 254 17.51 15.77 -4.23
C PRO A 254 17.40 16.59 -2.94
N ARG A 255 17.86 16.05 -1.81
CA ARG A 255 17.98 16.83 -0.58
C ARG A 255 18.98 17.96 -0.83
N ALA A 256 18.58 19.21 -0.62
CA ALA A 256 19.49 20.34 -0.74
C ALA A 256 20.71 20.12 0.17
N PRO A 257 21.93 20.42 -0.29
CA PRO A 257 23.10 20.33 0.56
C PRO A 257 22.89 21.23 1.79
N VAL A 258 23.06 20.66 2.98
CA VAL A 258 23.11 21.43 4.22
C VAL A 258 24.32 22.35 4.09
N VAL A 259 24.09 23.63 3.81
CA VAL A 259 25.15 24.64 3.85
C VAL A 259 25.54 24.77 5.32
N PRO A 260 26.78 24.42 5.73
CA PRO A 260 27.19 24.62 7.10
C PRO A 260 27.10 26.12 7.40
N VAL A 261 26.34 26.46 8.44
CA VAL A 261 26.31 27.83 8.97
C VAL A 261 27.72 28.12 9.49
N VAL A 262 28.50 28.84 8.70
CA VAL A 262 29.77 29.40 9.15
C VAL A 262 29.42 30.48 10.16
N GLY A 263 29.50 30.15 11.45
CA GLY A 263 29.39 31.12 12.53
C GLY A 263 30.41 32.23 12.34
N PRO A 264 30.10 33.48 12.74
CA PRO A 264 31.03 34.59 12.59
C PRO A 264 32.35 34.25 13.31
N ARG A 265 33.47 34.33 12.58
CA ARG A 265 34.80 34.30 13.18
C ARG A 265 34.86 35.38 14.25
N ALA A 266 35.17 34.99 15.47
CA ALA A 266 35.52 35.93 16.53
C ALA A 266 36.63 36.86 15.99
N ALA A 267 36.35 38.16 15.98
CA ALA A 267 37.38 39.16 15.80
C ALA A 267 38.14 39.26 17.12
N ASP A 268 39.40 38.84 17.10
CA ASP A 268 40.37 39.17 18.13
C ASP A 268 40.59 40.69 18.13
N VAL A 269 40.05 41.41 19.12
CA VAL A 269 40.64 42.61 19.78
C VAL A 269 40.06 42.73 21.19
#